data_AF-A0A947C4Y4-F1
#
_entry.id   AF-A0A947C4Y4-F1
#
_cell.length_a   1.000
_cell.length_b   1.000
_cell.length_c   1.000
_cell.angle_alpha   90.00
_cell.angle_beta   90.00
_cell.angle_gamma   90.00
#
_symmetry.space_group_name_H-M   'P 1'
#
loop_
_entity.id
_entity.type
_entity.pdbx_description
1 polymer ?
#
loop_
_entity_poly.entity_id
_entity_poly.type
_entity_poly.pdbx_seq_one_letter_code
_entity_poly.pdbx_strand_id
1 'polypeptide(L)'
;HQRPAVIIYHQGIAKISAFSRACDSDGIPLIWLQDISGFDIGAEAERHGLLAYGSNLIYTNSTNETPMFTVLLRKASGAGYYAMAGLPYDPVVQLSTPISRLSVMEGRTLAIASYNSKLDDDFEIVTTDPDERAKIEKRMAEVEARIEADMDPYVAARQMDTDEIVRLDELRDWLKVLVEMSYQGVGYRRVKNPRIWSLHDLDVLMNGGRA
;
A
#
# COMPACT_ATOMS: atom_id res chain seq x y z
N HIS A 1 -9.80 -2.41 24.69
CA HIS A 1 -8.48 -2.59 24.06
C HIS A 1 -8.42 -1.77 22.78
N GLN A 2 -7.45 -0.87 22.66
CA GLN A 2 -7.26 -0.08 21.44
C GLN A 2 -6.50 -0.95 20.44
N ARG A 3 -7.12 -1.23 19.28
CA ARG A 3 -6.47 -1.98 18.20
C ARG A 3 -5.39 -1.09 17.58
N PRO A 4 -4.20 -1.63 17.24
CA PRO A 4 -3.19 -0.89 16.50
C PRO A 4 -3.77 -0.22 15.25
N ALA A 5 -3.42 1.05 15.04
CA ALA A 5 -3.60 1.69 13.74
C ALA A 5 -2.64 1.02 12.73
N VAL A 6 -2.83 1.21 11.42
CA VAL A 6 -1.91 0.71 10.36
C VAL A 6 -2.03 -0.80 10.07
N ILE A 7 -3.01 -1.48 10.69
CA ILE A 7 -3.37 -2.88 10.42
C ILE A 7 -4.77 -2.96 9.79
N ILE A 8 -4.93 -3.82 8.78
CA ILE A 8 -6.23 -4.11 8.16
C ILE A 8 -6.95 -5.23 8.93
N TYR A 9 -8.09 -4.87 9.52
CA TYR A 9 -9.01 -5.78 10.19
C TYR A 9 -10.20 -6.14 9.30
N HIS A 10 -10.89 -7.22 9.63
CA HIS A 10 -12.07 -7.73 8.91
C HIS A 10 -13.10 -6.66 8.52
N GLN A 11 -13.52 -5.82 9.47
CA GLN A 11 -14.47 -4.73 9.20
C GLN A 11 -13.89 -3.65 8.27
N GLY A 12 -12.58 -3.38 8.37
CA GLY A 12 -11.88 -2.46 7.50
C GLY A 12 -11.88 -2.97 6.06
N ILE A 13 -11.61 -4.26 5.86
CA ILE A 13 -11.63 -4.90 4.54
C ILE A 13 -12.99 -4.72 3.86
N ALA A 14 -14.06 -5.17 4.51
CA ALA A 14 -15.41 -5.10 3.94
C ALA A 14 -15.80 -3.66 3.55
N LYS A 15 -15.44 -2.68 4.41
CA LYS A 15 -15.68 -1.26 4.14
C LYS A 15 -14.89 -0.76 2.92
N ILE A 16 -13.60 -1.08 2.86
CA ILE A 16 -12.71 -0.63 1.78
C ILE A 16 -13.14 -1.28 0.44
N SER A 17 -13.43 -2.59 0.42
CA SER A 17 -13.91 -3.27 -0.78
C SER A 17 -15.22 -2.68 -1.29
N ALA A 18 -16.19 -2.44 -0.39
CA ALA A 18 -17.47 -1.84 -0.78
C ALA A 18 -17.30 -0.41 -1.32
N PHE A 19 -16.41 0.38 -0.70
CA PHE A 19 -16.09 1.74 -1.16
C PHE A 19 -15.42 1.73 -2.53
N SER A 20 -14.40 0.89 -2.72
CA SER A 20 -13.66 0.75 -3.97
C SER A 20 -14.60 0.38 -5.13
N ARG A 21 -15.49 -0.60 -4.94
CA ARG A 21 -16.51 -0.99 -5.93
C ARG A 21 -17.52 0.12 -6.23
N ALA A 22 -17.92 0.88 -5.22
CA ALA A 22 -18.85 2.00 -5.41
C ALA A 22 -18.20 3.10 -6.25
N CYS A 23 -16.95 3.46 -5.94
CA CYS A 23 -16.16 4.41 -6.73
C CYS A 23 -15.98 3.93 -8.17
N ASP A 24 -15.64 2.66 -8.37
CA ASP A 24 -15.49 2.10 -9.71
C ASP A 24 -16.81 2.13 -10.50
N SER A 25 -17.92 1.73 -9.88
CA SER A 25 -19.25 1.81 -10.50
C SER A 25 -19.68 3.24 -10.84
N ASP A 26 -19.23 4.22 -10.07
CA ASP A 26 -19.54 5.64 -10.27
C ASP A 26 -18.50 6.36 -11.16
N GLY A 27 -17.44 5.68 -11.60
CA GLY A 27 -16.34 6.26 -12.39
C GLY A 27 -15.53 7.31 -11.62
N ILE A 28 -15.33 7.10 -10.33
CA ILE A 28 -14.59 8.00 -9.42
C ILE A 28 -13.16 7.46 -9.23
N PRO A 29 -12.12 8.18 -9.68
CA PRO A 29 -10.72 7.80 -9.46
C PRO A 29 -10.39 7.57 -7.99
N LEU A 30 -9.60 6.53 -7.73
CA LEU A 30 -9.19 6.14 -6.39
C LEU A 30 -7.74 6.54 -6.14
N ILE A 31 -7.45 7.06 -4.95
CA ILE A 31 -6.09 7.36 -4.49
C ILE A 31 -5.86 6.60 -3.19
N TRP A 32 -4.93 5.66 -3.21
CA TRP A 32 -4.55 4.84 -2.07
C TRP A 32 -3.41 5.49 -1.31
N LEU A 33 -3.72 6.06 -0.15
CA LEU A 33 -2.72 6.60 0.77
C LEU A 33 -2.23 5.49 1.70
N GLN A 34 -1.06 4.94 1.42
CA GLN A 34 -0.54 3.78 2.14
C GLN A 34 0.33 4.18 3.33
N ASP A 35 -0.16 3.83 4.51
CA ASP A 35 0.62 3.64 5.72
C ASP A 35 0.09 2.35 6.35
N ILE A 36 0.66 1.22 5.92
CA ILE A 36 0.16 -0.12 6.17
C ILE A 36 1.30 -1.08 6.54
N SER A 37 1.14 -1.81 7.65
CA SER A 37 2.08 -2.84 8.10
C SER A 37 1.58 -4.27 7.88
N GLY A 38 0.33 -4.43 7.39
CA GLY A 38 -0.23 -5.71 6.99
C GLY A 38 -1.65 -5.94 7.47
N PHE A 39 -2.04 -7.22 7.50
CA PHE A 39 -3.32 -7.70 8.01
C PHE A 39 -3.19 -8.13 9.47
N ASP A 40 -4.33 -8.13 10.16
CA ASP A 40 -4.42 -8.73 11.49
C ASP A 40 -4.08 -10.23 11.43
N ILE A 41 -3.41 -10.75 12.45
CA ILE A 41 -2.93 -12.14 12.48
C ILE A 41 -3.39 -12.83 13.77
N GLY A 42 -3.55 -14.15 13.70
CA GLY A 42 -3.87 -15.00 14.85
C GLY A 42 -5.20 -15.73 14.71
N ALA A 43 -5.47 -16.64 15.65
CA ALA A 43 -6.58 -17.59 15.55
C ALA A 43 -7.97 -16.93 15.52
N GLU A 44 -8.15 -15.74 16.09
CA GLU A 44 -9.40 -14.98 15.98
C GLU A 44 -9.59 -14.41 14.57
N ALA A 45 -8.55 -13.77 14.03
CA ALA A 45 -8.56 -13.24 12.66
C ALA A 45 -8.83 -14.34 11.62
N GLU A 46 -8.18 -15.50 11.76
CA GLU A 46 -8.39 -16.66 10.89
C GLU A 46 -9.82 -17.22 11.02
N ARG A 47 -10.37 -17.30 12.24
CA ARG A 47 -11.78 -17.71 12.46
C ARG A 47 -12.79 -16.78 11.83
N HIS A 48 -12.47 -15.49 11.73
CA HIS A 48 -13.28 -14.51 10.99
C HIS A 48 -13.04 -14.56 9.47
N GLY A 49 -12.22 -15.48 8.97
CA GLY A 49 -11.96 -15.66 7.55
C GLY A 49 -11.19 -14.49 6.94
N LEU A 50 -10.32 -13.81 7.71
CA LEU A 50 -9.63 -12.59 7.26
C LEU A 50 -8.91 -12.79 5.93
N LEU A 51 -8.30 -13.96 5.71
CA LEU A 51 -7.64 -14.30 4.45
C LEU A 51 -8.62 -14.26 3.24
N ALA A 52 -9.82 -14.81 3.40
CA ALA A 52 -10.84 -14.82 2.35
C ALA A 52 -11.43 -13.42 2.11
N TYR A 53 -11.57 -12.60 3.15
CA TYR A 53 -11.93 -11.20 2.97
C TYR A 53 -10.81 -10.40 2.32
N GLY A 54 -9.56 -10.63 2.70
CA GLY A 54 -8.38 -9.98 2.13
C GLY A 54 -8.26 -10.26 0.63
N SER A 55 -8.49 -11.52 0.22
CA SER A 55 -8.53 -11.86 -1.20
C SER A 55 -9.67 -11.17 -1.96
N ASN A 56 -10.81 -10.90 -1.31
CA ASN A 56 -11.89 -10.12 -1.92
C ASN A 56 -11.48 -8.65 -2.17
N LEU A 57 -10.71 -8.03 -1.27
CA LEU A 57 -10.18 -6.69 -1.49
C LEU A 57 -9.16 -6.65 -2.62
N ILE A 58 -8.25 -7.62 -2.63
CA ILE A 58 -7.30 -7.80 -3.74
C ILE A 58 -8.06 -7.94 -5.06
N TYR A 59 -9.03 -8.87 -5.12
CA TYR A 59 -9.85 -9.08 -6.31
C TYR A 59 -10.56 -7.79 -6.75
N THR A 60 -11.19 -7.08 -5.80
CA THR A 60 -11.88 -5.82 -6.07
C THR A 60 -10.95 -4.84 -6.77
N ASN A 61 -9.78 -4.58 -6.18
CA ASN A 61 -8.84 -3.61 -6.72
C ASN A 61 -8.21 -4.10 -8.03
N SER A 62 -7.99 -5.40 -8.22
CA SER A 62 -7.53 -5.97 -9.50
C SER A 62 -8.54 -5.86 -10.64
N THR A 63 -9.83 -5.66 -10.34
CA THR A 63 -10.91 -5.65 -11.35
C THR A 63 -11.50 -4.29 -11.63
N ASN A 64 -11.10 -3.25 -10.88
CA ASN A 64 -11.57 -1.89 -11.14
C ASN A 64 -11.10 -1.43 -12.53
N GLU A 65 -12.00 -0.80 -13.30
CA GLU A 65 -11.66 -0.17 -14.58
C GLU A 65 -11.28 1.31 -14.42
N THR A 66 -11.68 1.92 -13.31
CA THR A 66 -11.43 3.33 -13.01
C THR A 66 -9.96 3.58 -12.62
N PRO A 67 -9.34 4.72 -13.01
CA PRO A 67 -7.97 5.03 -12.64
C PRO A 67 -7.71 4.93 -11.14
N MET A 68 -6.67 4.18 -10.78
CA MET A 68 -6.18 4.07 -9.41
C MET A 68 -4.76 4.63 -9.32
N PHE A 69 -4.48 5.38 -8.26
CA PHE A 69 -3.17 5.93 -7.94
C PHE A 69 -2.76 5.49 -6.55
N THR A 70 -1.47 5.35 -6.32
CA THR A 70 -0.94 4.89 -5.03
C THR A 70 0.10 5.85 -4.51
N VAL A 71 0.03 6.17 -3.22
CA VAL A 71 1.01 7.02 -2.53
C VAL A 71 1.51 6.29 -1.30
N LEU A 72 2.79 5.93 -1.28
CA LEU A 72 3.45 5.33 -0.13
C LEU A 72 3.85 6.46 0.83
N LEU A 73 3.06 6.65 1.90
CA LEU A 73 3.28 7.72 2.87
C LEU A 73 4.44 7.38 3.81
N ARG A 74 4.37 6.22 4.46
CA ARG A 74 5.39 5.76 5.41
C ARG A 74 5.61 4.27 5.26
N LYS A 75 4.84 3.42 5.95
CA LYS A 75 5.01 1.97 5.82
C LYS A 75 4.20 1.45 4.64
N ALA A 76 4.83 0.68 3.78
CA ALA A 76 4.17 -0.06 2.73
C ALA A 76 4.65 -1.51 2.81
N SER A 77 3.95 -2.32 3.62
CA SER A 77 4.45 -3.65 3.98
C SER A 77 3.51 -4.81 3.66
N GLY A 78 4.13 -5.89 3.18
CA GLY A 78 3.54 -7.22 3.08
C GLY A 78 2.24 -7.26 2.28
N ALA A 79 1.31 -8.13 2.71
CA ALA A 79 0.03 -8.28 2.03
C ALA A 79 -0.84 -7.00 2.05
N GLY A 80 -0.62 -6.10 3.01
CA GLY A 80 -1.33 -4.82 3.09
C GLY A 80 -1.03 -3.90 1.90
N TYR A 81 0.25 -3.83 1.50
CA TYR A 81 0.69 -3.10 0.30
C TYR A 81 -0.03 -3.59 -0.96
N TYR A 82 -0.11 -4.92 -1.11
CA TYR A 82 -0.83 -5.55 -2.22
C TYR A 82 -2.33 -5.26 -2.20
N ALA A 83 -2.96 -5.45 -1.03
CA ALA A 83 -4.40 -5.22 -0.89
C ALA A 83 -4.81 -3.77 -1.17
N MET A 84 -3.93 -2.80 -0.95
CA MET A 84 -4.17 -1.38 -1.22
C MET A 84 -3.65 -0.91 -2.59
N ALA A 85 -3.63 -1.81 -3.58
CA ALA A 85 -3.25 -1.51 -4.97
C ALA A 85 -1.82 -0.95 -5.11
N GLY A 86 -0.85 -1.58 -4.45
CA GLY A 86 0.57 -1.36 -4.73
C GLY A 86 0.95 -1.70 -6.18
N LEU A 87 2.18 -1.41 -6.57
CA LEU A 87 2.69 -1.54 -7.95
C LEU A 87 2.29 -2.84 -8.70
N PRO A 88 2.29 -4.05 -8.10
CA PRO A 88 1.86 -5.26 -8.82
C PRO A 88 0.40 -5.27 -9.29
N TYR A 89 -0.40 -4.28 -8.91
CA TYR A 89 -1.79 -4.08 -9.32
C TYR A 89 -1.94 -2.93 -10.32
N ASP A 90 -0.84 -2.56 -10.97
CA ASP A 90 -0.76 -1.59 -12.06
C ASP A 90 -1.52 -0.28 -11.78
N PRO A 91 -1.25 0.41 -10.65
CA PRO A 91 -1.73 1.77 -10.48
C PRO A 91 -1.18 2.64 -11.63
N VAL A 92 -1.93 3.66 -12.03
CA VAL A 92 -1.52 4.57 -13.12
C VAL A 92 -0.21 5.27 -12.78
N VAL A 93 -0.04 5.63 -11.50
CA VAL A 93 1.21 6.14 -10.91
C VAL A 93 1.29 5.68 -9.46
N GLN A 94 2.47 5.21 -9.04
CA GLN A 94 2.87 4.98 -7.65
C GLN A 94 3.92 6.02 -7.21
N LEU A 95 3.49 6.92 -6.32
CA LEU A 95 4.36 7.90 -5.67
C LEU A 95 4.85 7.39 -4.32
N SER A 96 6.04 7.82 -3.92
CA SER A 96 6.61 7.57 -2.59
C SER A 96 6.98 8.90 -1.93
N THR A 97 6.98 8.96 -0.60
CA THR A 97 7.55 10.10 0.12
C THR A 97 9.02 9.84 0.50
N PRO A 98 9.81 10.86 0.87
CA PRO A 98 11.20 10.66 1.32
C PRO A 98 11.33 9.82 2.60
N ILE A 99 10.22 9.54 3.30
CA ILE A 99 10.19 8.75 4.53
C ILE A 99 9.48 7.40 4.34
N SER A 100 9.09 7.05 3.12
CA SER A 100 8.43 5.77 2.86
C SER A 100 9.41 4.61 2.98
N ARG A 101 8.91 3.46 3.41
CA ARG A 101 9.63 2.20 3.56
C ARG A 101 8.81 1.11 2.91
N LEU A 102 9.29 0.61 1.77
CA LEU A 102 8.66 -0.48 1.02
C LEU A 102 9.38 -1.79 1.34
N SER A 103 8.65 -2.80 1.83
CA SER A 103 9.24 -4.11 2.11
C SER A 103 8.19 -5.19 2.33
N VAL A 104 8.62 -6.45 2.44
CA VAL A 104 7.74 -7.54 2.86
C VAL A 104 7.35 -7.40 4.34
N MET A 105 8.31 -7.06 5.19
CA MET A 105 8.15 -6.83 6.63
C MET A 105 9.38 -6.10 7.18
N GLU A 106 9.31 -5.62 8.43
CA GLU A 106 10.43 -4.96 9.11
C GLU A 106 11.66 -5.88 9.26
N GLY A 107 12.86 -5.29 9.26
CA GLY A 107 14.14 -6.02 9.22
C GLY A 107 14.28 -7.02 10.36
N ARG A 108 13.99 -6.58 11.60
CA ARG A 108 13.99 -7.45 12.77
C ARG A 108 13.00 -8.60 12.65
N THR A 109 11.78 -8.34 12.21
CA THR A 109 10.75 -9.38 12.03
C THR A 109 11.19 -10.40 10.99
N LEU A 110 11.79 -9.97 9.88
CA LEU A 110 12.29 -10.89 8.87
C LEU A 110 13.51 -11.68 9.36
N ALA A 111 14.40 -11.07 10.14
CA ALA A 111 15.53 -11.76 10.74
C ALA A 111 15.06 -12.88 11.68
N ILE A 112 14.10 -12.58 12.57
CA ILE A 112 13.46 -13.58 13.44
C ILE A 112 12.84 -14.71 12.60
N ALA A 113 12.02 -14.35 11.60
CA ALA A 113 11.37 -15.35 10.74
C ALA A 113 12.40 -16.23 9.98
N SER A 114 13.51 -15.65 9.52
CA SER A 114 14.58 -16.36 8.80
C SER A 114 15.35 -17.34 9.69
N TYR A 115 15.45 -17.04 10.99
CA TYR A 115 16.19 -17.84 11.97
C TYR A 115 15.28 -18.58 12.95
N ASN A 116 13.98 -18.66 12.70
CA ASN A 116 12.99 -19.21 13.64
C ASN A 116 13.34 -20.61 14.17
N SER A 117 13.98 -21.47 13.36
CA SER A 117 14.42 -22.81 13.79
C SER A 117 15.56 -22.82 14.81
N LYS A 118 16.18 -21.67 15.06
CA LYS A 118 17.27 -21.44 16.02
C LYS A 118 16.80 -20.64 17.24
N LEU A 119 15.53 -20.25 17.27
CA LEU A 119 14.92 -19.45 18.32
C LEU A 119 13.89 -20.29 19.10
N ASP A 120 13.65 -19.93 20.36
CA ASP A 120 12.54 -20.43 21.14
C ASP A 120 11.26 -19.61 20.93
N ASP A 121 10.21 -19.94 21.68
CA ASP A 121 8.91 -19.27 21.60
C ASP A 121 8.95 -17.79 22.04
N ASP A 122 9.99 -17.39 22.79
CA ASP A 122 10.24 -16.01 23.22
C ASP A 122 11.17 -15.26 22.23
N PHE A 123 11.49 -15.87 21.08
CA PHE A 123 12.40 -15.38 20.06
C PHE A 123 13.87 -15.25 20.52
N GLU A 124 14.27 -16.02 21.53
CA GLU A 124 15.63 -16.06 22.06
C GLU A 124 16.42 -17.23 21.45
N ILE A 125 17.73 -17.06 21.31
CA ILE A 125 18.58 -18.08 20.70
C ILE A 125 18.71 -19.31 21.62
N VAL A 126 18.34 -20.48 21.09
CA VAL A 126 18.25 -21.75 21.86
C VAL A 126 19.62 -22.32 22.21
N THR A 127 20.65 -22.10 21.38
CA THR A 127 21.97 -22.72 21.60
C THR A 127 22.67 -22.13 22.83
N THR A 128 23.26 -23.01 23.64
CA THR A 128 24.05 -22.64 24.81
C THR A 128 25.52 -22.43 24.50
N ASP A 129 25.98 -22.82 23.30
CA ASP A 129 27.35 -22.59 22.85
C ASP A 129 27.57 -21.09 22.57
N PRO A 130 28.49 -20.41 23.28
CA PRO A 130 28.76 -18.98 23.07
C PRO A 130 29.19 -18.64 21.64
N ASP A 131 29.97 -19.53 20.99
CA ASP A 131 30.48 -19.27 19.64
C ASP A 131 29.39 -19.42 18.57
N GLU A 132 28.50 -20.39 18.72
CA GLU A 132 27.35 -20.56 17.83
C GLU A 132 26.34 -19.41 18.03
N ARG A 133 26.08 -19.03 19.29
CA ARG A 133 25.21 -17.89 19.62
C ARG A 133 25.70 -16.60 18.97
N ALA A 134 26.96 -16.24 19.15
CA ALA A 134 27.54 -15.02 18.57
C ALA A 134 27.46 -15.01 17.04
N LYS A 135 27.58 -16.18 16.38
CA LYS A 135 27.42 -16.31 14.93
C LYS A 135 25.97 -16.07 14.49
N ILE A 136 24.99 -16.60 15.23
CA ILE A 136 23.56 -16.41 14.94
C ILE A 136 23.19 -14.93 15.11
N GLU A 137 23.56 -14.32 16.24
CA GLU A 137 23.32 -12.90 16.52
C GLU A 137 23.89 -12.01 15.41
N LYS A 138 25.16 -12.25 15.04
CA LYS A 138 25.81 -11.50 13.96
C LYS A 138 25.05 -11.62 12.64
N ARG A 139 24.65 -12.84 12.26
CA ARG A 139 23.92 -13.05 11.00
C ARG A 139 22.51 -12.47 11.02
N MET A 140 21.81 -12.54 12.14
CA MET A 140 20.51 -11.90 12.31
C MET A 140 20.64 -10.37 12.15
N ALA A 141 21.66 -9.77 12.77
CA ALA A 141 21.95 -8.35 12.62
C ALA A 141 22.31 -7.97 11.18
N GLU A 142 23.07 -8.82 10.46
CA GLU A 142 23.38 -8.62 9.04
C GLU A 142 22.11 -8.68 8.16
N VAL A 143 21.19 -9.61 8.44
CA VAL A 143 19.91 -9.70 7.72
C VAL A 143 19.04 -8.48 8.01
N GLU A 144 18.92 -8.08 9.27
CA GLU A 144 18.17 -6.89 9.67
C GLU A 144 18.70 -5.64 8.97
N ALA A 145 20.01 -5.38 9.06
CA ALA A 145 20.64 -4.22 8.45
C ALA A 145 20.50 -4.18 6.93
N ARG A 146 20.63 -5.33 6.25
CA ARG A 146 20.42 -5.42 4.80
C ARG A 146 18.98 -5.03 4.44
N ILE A 147 18.01 -5.60 5.13
CA ILE A 147 16.59 -5.38 4.83
C ILE A 147 16.17 -3.94 5.15
N GLU A 148 16.71 -3.34 6.22
CA GLU A 148 16.48 -1.93 6.50
C GLU A 148 17.08 -1.00 5.46
N ALA A 149 18.21 -1.37 4.84
CA ALA A 149 18.79 -0.62 3.74
C ALA A 149 17.97 -0.76 2.45
N ASP A 150 17.45 -1.96 2.16
CA ASP A 150 16.60 -2.22 0.99
C ASP A 150 15.26 -1.47 1.04
N MET A 151 14.81 -1.08 2.24
CA MET A 151 13.60 -0.28 2.44
C MET A 151 13.72 1.19 2.03
N ASP A 152 14.93 1.66 1.72
CA ASP A 152 15.17 3.06 1.38
C ASP A 152 14.38 3.47 0.11
N PRO A 153 13.60 4.57 0.15
CA PRO A 153 12.79 4.99 -0.99
C PRO A 153 13.63 5.29 -2.25
N TYR A 154 14.88 5.73 -2.11
CA TYR A 154 15.80 5.95 -3.24
C TYR A 154 16.25 4.63 -3.87
N VAL A 155 16.38 3.57 -3.05
CA VAL A 155 16.65 2.22 -3.55
C VAL A 155 15.43 1.69 -4.29
N ALA A 156 14.22 1.84 -3.73
CA ALA A 156 12.97 1.47 -4.40
C ALA A 156 12.80 2.19 -5.75
N ALA A 157 13.03 3.51 -5.80
CA ALA A 157 12.96 4.27 -7.05
C ALA A 157 14.00 3.79 -8.09
N ARG A 158 15.23 3.48 -7.65
CA ARG A 158 16.27 2.92 -8.53
C ARG A 158 15.87 1.56 -9.11
N GLN A 159 15.09 0.77 -8.39
CA GLN A 159 14.58 -0.54 -8.82
C GLN A 159 13.29 -0.44 -9.65
N MET A 160 12.75 0.77 -9.83
CA MET A 160 11.44 1.03 -10.45
C MET A 160 10.28 0.45 -9.64
N ASP A 161 10.45 0.31 -8.33
CA ASP A 161 9.37 -0.08 -7.41
C ASP A 161 8.47 1.12 -7.03
N THR A 162 8.84 2.34 -7.42
CA THR A 162 8.03 3.54 -7.33
C THR A 162 8.38 4.46 -8.50
N ASP A 163 7.41 5.19 -9.03
CA ASP A 163 7.62 6.06 -10.18
C ASP A 163 8.34 7.37 -9.83
N GLU A 164 8.06 7.94 -8.65
CA GLU A 164 8.67 9.19 -8.21
C GLU A 164 8.69 9.31 -6.68
N ILE A 165 9.70 10.01 -6.16
CA ILE A 165 9.79 10.41 -4.75
C ILE A 165 9.38 11.87 -4.63
N VAL A 166 8.24 12.11 -3.99
CA VAL A 166 7.59 13.42 -3.90
C VAL A 166 7.62 13.92 -2.46
N ARG A 167 8.01 15.19 -2.26
CA ARG A 167 7.96 15.80 -0.92
C ARG A 167 6.51 15.96 -0.46
N LEU A 168 6.30 15.90 0.86
CA LEU A 168 4.95 16.01 1.44
C LEU A 168 4.26 17.34 1.09
N ASP A 169 5.00 18.44 0.95
CA ASP A 169 4.45 19.75 0.58
C ASP A 169 4.06 19.85 -0.90
N GLU A 170 4.65 19.02 -1.76
CA GLU A 170 4.35 18.95 -3.20
C GLU A 170 3.23 17.94 -3.51
N LEU A 171 2.94 17.03 -2.58
CA LEU A 171 2.00 15.93 -2.80
C LEU A 171 0.64 16.41 -3.28
N ARG A 172 0.13 17.52 -2.74
CA ARG A 172 -1.18 18.06 -3.15
C ARG A 172 -1.22 18.42 -4.64
N ASP A 173 -0.15 19.01 -5.17
CA ASP A 173 -0.12 19.43 -6.57
C ASP A 173 -0.04 18.22 -7.50
N TRP A 174 0.72 17.19 -7.12
CA TRP A 174 0.69 15.89 -7.79
C TRP A 174 -0.72 15.30 -7.81
N LEU A 175 -1.40 15.21 -6.65
CA LEU A 175 -2.75 14.65 -6.58
C LEU A 175 -3.75 15.42 -7.46
N LYS A 176 -3.64 16.74 -7.54
CA LYS A 176 -4.49 17.56 -8.42
C LYS A 176 -4.30 17.17 -9.89
N VAL A 177 -3.04 17.09 -10.34
CA VAL A 177 -2.70 16.72 -11.72
C VAL A 177 -3.21 15.32 -12.04
N LEU A 178 -2.97 14.33 -11.17
CA LEU A 178 -3.43 12.95 -11.37
C LEU A 178 -4.96 12.87 -11.52
N VAL A 179 -5.70 13.59 -10.67
CA VAL A 179 -7.16 13.63 -10.73
C VAL A 179 -7.67 14.37 -11.98
N GLU A 180 -7.09 15.53 -12.31
CA GLU A 180 -7.48 16.28 -13.51
C GLU A 180 -7.25 15.46 -14.79
N MET A 181 -6.09 14.81 -14.90
CA MET A 181 -5.76 13.92 -16.02
C MET A 181 -6.73 12.74 -16.13
N SER A 182 -7.18 12.20 -14.99
CA SER A 182 -8.19 11.13 -14.94
C SER A 182 -9.55 11.53 -15.50
N TYR A 183 -9.82 12.84 -15.63
CA TYR A 183 -11.06 13.35 -16.20
C TYR A 183 -10.90 13.94 -17.60
N GLN A 184 -9.65 14.04 -18.09
CA GLN A 184 -9.34 14.60 -19.41
C GLN A 184 -9.46 13.56 -20.54
N GLY A 185 -9.23 12.28 -20.25
CA GLY A 185 -9.36 11.20 -21.23
C GLY A 185 -10.81 10.79 -21.49
N VAL A 186 -11.16 10.63 -22.77
CA VAL A 186 -12.48 10.16 -23.23
C VAL A 186 -12.64 8.64 -23.21
N GLY A 187 -11.55 7.88 -23.07
CA GLY A 187 -11.50 6.43 -23.34
C GLY A 187 -12.03 5.52 -22.21
N TYR A 188 -11.94 5.93 -20.95
CA TYR A 188 -12.42 5.18 -19.77
C TYR A 188 -13.74 5.75 -19.20
N ARG A 189 -14.23 6.87 -19.73
CA ARG A 189 -15.58 7.40 -19.44
C ARG A 189 -16.65 6.56 -20.18
N ARG A 190 -16.89 5.30 -19.79
CA ARG A 190 -18.09 4.57 -20.29
C ARG A 190 -19.38 5.18 -19.76
N VAL A 191 -19.34 5.83 -18.60
CA VAL A 191 -20.46 6.57 -18.02
C VAL A 191 -19.91 7.81 -17.32
N LYS A 192 -20.08 9.01 -17.89
CA LYS A 192 -19.97 10.24 -17.07
C LYS A 192 -21.10 10.13 -16.06
N ASN A 193 -20.79 9.88 -14.79
CA ASN A 193 -21.80 9.97 -13.74
C ASN A 193 -22.42 11.37 -13.83
N PRO A 194 -23.70 11.50 -14.21
CA PRO A 194 -24.30 12.80 -14.49
C PRO A 194 -24.39 13.69 -13.23
N ARG A 195 -24.09 13.12 -12.06
CA ARG A 195 -24.04 13.83 -10.78
C ARG A 195 -22.66 14.41 -10.47
N ILE A 196 -21.61 14.00 -11.19
CA ILE A 196 -20.23 14.40 -10.93
C ILE A 196 -19.76 15.29 -12.07
N TRP A 197 -19.55 16.56 -11.73
CA TRP A 197 -19.13 17.61 -12.65
C TRP A 197 -17.70 18.01 -12.31
N SER A 198 -16.79 17.94 -13.27
CA SER A 198 -15.46 18.53 -13.09
C SER A 198 -15.56 20.06 -13.09
N LEU A 199 -14.56 20.74 -12.52
CA LEU A 199 -14.47 22.20 -12.63
C LEU A 199 -14.38 22.65 -14.09
N HIS A 200 -13.75 21.85 -14.96
CA HIS A 200 -13.76 22.08 -16.40
C HIS A 200 -15.15 21.92 -17.01
N ASP A 201 -15.95 20.93 -16.57
CA ASP A 201 -17.33 20.77 -17.05
C ASP A 201 -18.19 21.99 -16.67
N LEU A 202 -18.00 22.51 -15.44
CA LEU A 202 -18.68 23.73 -14.98
C LEU A 202 -18.19 24.98 -15.71
N ASP A 203 -16.88 25.10 -15.93
CA ASP A 203 -16.28 26.23 -16.64
C ASP A 203 -16.75 26.27 -18.11
N VAL A 204 -16.80 25.12 -18.79
CA VAL A 204 -17.37 25.03 -20.15
C VAL A 204 -18.84 25.45 -20.16
N LEU A 205 -19.63 25.06 -19.16
CA LEU A 205 -21.05 25.44 -19.07
C LEU A 205 -21.26 26.92 -18.75
N MET A 206 -20.46 27.49 -17.84
CA MET A 206 -20.62 28.88 -17.41
C MET A 206 -19.95 29.88 -18.35
N ASN A 207 -18.80 29.53 -18.91
CA ASN A 207 -17.93 30.41 -19.68
C ASN A 207 -17.84 30.02 -21.17
N GLY A 208 -18.61 29.02 -21.61
CA GLY A 208 -18.79 28.68 -23.03
C GLY A 208 -17.60 28.03 -23.71
N GLY A 209 -16.66 27.45 -22.92
CA GLY A 209 -15.47 26.78 -23.44
C GLY A 209 -14.47 27.70 -24.15
N ARG A 210 -14.54 29.01 -23.91
CA ARG A 210 -13.56 29.98 -24.42
C ARG A 210 -12.38 30.03 -23.46
N ALA A 211 -11.36 29.23 -23.75
CA ALA A 211 -9.98 29.53 -23.35
C ALA A 211 -9.47 30.76 -24.11
#